data_AF-A0AA44J291-F1
#
_entry.id   AF-A0AA44J291-F1
#
_cell.length_a   1.000
_cell.length_b   1.000
_cell.length_c   1.000
_cell.angle_alpha   90.00
_cell.angle_beta   90.00
_cell.angle_gamma   90.00
#
_symmetry.space_group_name_H-M   'P 1'
#
loop_
_entity.id
_entity.type
_entity.pdbx_description
1 polymer ?
#
loop_
_entity_poly.entity_id
_entity_poly.type
_entity_poly.pdbx_seq_one_letter_code
_entity_poly.pdbx_strand_id
1 'polypeptide(L)'
;MPTPGQTRAIGTICRILGKHGDAHMRLVLSTLAETKNNQGLLTETSLWAVSDLVLSCSAWIESDLSSWYEAWDAIPLGHILWHVQELSGKSHMRHALAGAVYLMLVYYSKGKKADKEISYSFLRRVQKAEGDLSTQQLGRQEAIEIGKEFLEVKSSMSRGEWLPWVREKAGFSYGTVQRYMRMAREADAVAA
;
A
#
# COMPACT_ATOMS: atom_id res chain seq x y z
N MET A 1 -7.57 -14.45 36.60
CA MET A 1 -7.11 -13.74 35.39
C MET A 1 -5.97 -12.79 35.79
N PRO A 2 -4.97 -12.50 34.94
CA PRO A 2 -4.00 -11.46 35.23
C PRO A 2 -4.69 -10.10 35.32
N THR A 3 -4.25 -9.24 36.23
CA THR A 3 -4.70 -7.84 36.32
C THR A 3 -4.19 -7.02 35.12
N PRO A 4 -4.84 -5.90 34.74
CA PRO A 4 -4.29 -4.98 33.76
C PRO A 4 -2.84 -4.61 34.11
N GLY A 5 -1.92 -4.81 33.16
CA GLY A 5 -0.48 -4.62 33.37
C GLY A 5 0.32 -5.86 33.81
N GLN A 6 -0.34 -6.98 34.16
CA GLN A 6 0.35 -8.26 34.41
C GLN A 6 0.37 -9.13 33.16
N THR A 7 1.57 -9.57 32.74
CA THR A 7 1.74 -10.52 31.64
C THR A 7 2.02 -11.93 32.15
N ARG A 8 1.39 -12.93 31.54
CA ARG A 8 1.76 -14.35 31.70
C ARG A 8 2.89 -14.78 30.75
N ALA A 9 3.32 -13.90 29.85
CA ALA A 9 4.30 -14.20 28.81
C ALA A 9 5.76 -13.91 29.25
N ILE A 10 6.08 -14.11 30.53
CA ILE A 10 7.44 -13.90 31.07
C ILE A 10 8.47 -14.70 30.28
N GLY A 11 8.18 -15.97 29.99
CA GLY A 11 9.07 -16.81 29.17
C GLY A 11 9.27 -16.28 27.75
N THR A 12 8.30 -15.58 27.18
CA THR A 12 8.44 -14.92 25.87
C THR A 12 9.33 -13.70 25.96
N ILE A 13 9.16 -12.87 26.98
CA ILE A 13 10.02 -11.71 27.24
C ILE A 13 11.48 -12.17 27.38
N CYS A 14 11.75 -13.20 28.20
CA CYS A 14 13.11 -13.73 28.36
C CYS A 14 13.70 -14.25 27.04
N ARG A 15 12.89 -14.90 26.19
CA ARG A 15 13.34 -15.38 24.87
C ARG A 15 13.68 -14.23 23.91
N ILE A 16 12.86 -13.20 23.85
CA ILE A 16 13.12 -12.03 23.00
C ILE A 16 14.34 -11.27 23.51
N LEU A 17 14.42 -11.03 24.82
CA LEU A 17 15.56 -10.39 25.48
C LEU A 17 16.87 -11.14 25.21
N GLY A 18 16.87 -12.47 25.37
CA GLY A 18 18.06 -13.29 25.11
C GLY A 18 18.49 -13.30 23.63
N LYS A 19 17.55 -13.09 22.70
CA LYS A 19 17.82 -13.11 21.26
C LYS A 19 18.26 -11.75 20.70
N HIS A 20 17.69 -10.66 21.21
CA HIS A 20 17.82 -9.33 20.60
C HIS A 20 18.41 -8.27 21.55
N GLY A 21 18.63 -8.60 22.82
CA GLY A 21 19.23 -7.72 23.81
C GLY A 21 18.24 -6.75 24.48
N ASP A 22 18.76 -6.04 25.48
CA ASP A 22 17.98 -5.18 26.38
C ASP A 22 17.37 -3.96 25.66
N ALA A 23 18.16 -3.27 24.82
CA ALA A 23 17.68 -2.10 24.09
C ALA A 23 16.47 -2.41 23.21
N HIS A 24 16.52 -3.53 22.48
CA HIS A 24 15.39 -4.02 21.67
C HIS A 24 14.17 -4.35 22.51
N MET A 25 14.37 -5.07 23.62
CA MET A 25 13.27 -5.45 24.51
C MET A 25 12.59 -4.21 25.12
N ARG A 26 13.35 -3.18 25.51
CA ARG A 26 12.79 -1.92 26.01
C ARG A 26 11.89 -1.27 24.97
N LEU A 27 12.32 -1.20 23.71
CA LEU A 27 11.55 -0.62 22.63
C LEU A 27 10.26 -1.42 22.31
N VAL A 28 10.33 -2.75 22.38
CA VAL A 28 9.14 -3.61 22.23
C VAL A 28 8.14 -3.36 23.36
N LEU A 29 8.63 -3.29 24.61
CA LEU A 29 7.77 -3.05 25.77
C LEU A 29 7.21 -1.64 25.78
N SER A 30 7.99 -0.60 25.45
CA SER A 30 7.50 0.77 25.37
C SER A 30 6.42 0.89 24.29
N THR A 31 6.63 0.29 23.12
CA THR A 31 5.62 0.25 22.04
C THR A 31 4.28 -0.34 22.52
N LEU A 32 4.31 -1.38 23.35
CA LEU A 32 3.07 -2.01 23.87
C LEU A 32 2.51 -1.36 25.14
N ALA A 33 3.36 -0.79 25.99
CA ALA A 33 2.99 -0.26 27.30
C ALA A 33 2.60 1.22 27.28
N GLU A 34 3.24 2.01 26.40
CA GLU A 34 3.02 3.45 26.29
C GLU A 34 1.84 3.80 25.38
N THR A 35 1.39 2.86 24.54
CA THR A 35 0.32 3.12 23.56
C THR A 35 -1.07 2.93 24.17
N LYS A 36 -1.93 3.93 23.96
CA LYS A 36 -3.28 3.96 24.55
C LYS A 36 -4.11 2.75 24.07
N ASN A 37 -4.88 2.15 24.97
CA ASN A 37 -5.74 0.97 24.75
C ASN A 37 -5.06 -0.41 24.59
N ASN A 38 -3.73 -0.52 24.75
CA ASN A 38 -3.03 -1.81 24.68
C ASN A 38 -2.74 -2.45 26.05
N GLN A 39 -3.14 -1.78 27.12
CA GLN A 39 -2.98 -2.26 28.50
C GLN A 39 -3.72 -3.60 28.68
N GLY A 40 -2.95 -4.69 28.78
CA GLY A 40 -3.48 -6.05 28.91
C GLY A 40 -3.25 -6.96 27.70
N LEU A 41 -2.73 -6.44 26.58
CA LEU A 41 -2.44 -7.22 25.37
C LEU A 41 -0.98 -7.71 25.30
N LEU A 42 -0.30 -7.88 26.43
CA LEU A 42 1.05 -8.48 26.50
C LEU A 42 0.96 -10.01 26.41
N THR A 43 0.61 -10.51 25.22
CA THR A 43 0.54 -11.93 24.88
C THR A 43 1.82 -12.38 24.16
N GLU A 44 2.06 -13.69 24.09
CA GLU A 44 3.17 -14.20 23.29
C GLU A 44 3.11 -13.75 21.82
N THR A 45 1.90 -13.76 21.24
CA THR A 45 1.67 -13.37 19.84
C THR A 45 2.02 -11.91 19.57
N SER A 46 1.52 -10.99 20.41
CA SER A 46 1.76 -9.56 20.25
C SER A 46 3.20 -9.17 20.55
N LEU A 47 3.83 -9.76 21.58
CA LEU A 47 5.25 -9.52 21.87
C LEU A 47 6.15 -9.89 20.69
N TRP A 48 5.95 -11.07 20.10
CA TRP A 48 6.72 -11.48 18.94
C TRP A 48 6.41 -10.66 17.69
N ALA A 49 5.13 -10.33 17.44
CA ALA A 49 4.76 -9.52 16.29
C ALA A 49 5.38 -8.12 16.35
N VAL A 50 5.33 -7.45 17.51
CA VAL A 50 5.98 -6.15 17.71
C VAL A 50 7.48 -6.27 17.58
N SER A 51 8.10 -7.31 18.15
CA SER A 51 9.52 -7.57 17.98
C SER A 51 9.93 -7.66 16.51
N ASP A 52 9.14 -8.33 15.67
CA ASP A 52 9.43 -8.45 14.25
C ASP A 52 9.31 -7.12 13.52
N LEU A 53 8.31 -6.31 13.88
CA LEU A 53 8.09 -4.99 13.28
C LEU A 53 9.18 -3.99 13.69
N VAL A 54 9.61 -4.01 14.96
CA VAL A 54 10.73 -3.18 15.43
C VAL A 54 12.01 -3.50 14.65
N LEU A 55 12.31 -4.79 14.44
CA LEU A 55 13.48 -5.20 13.64
C LEU A 55 13.33 -4.82 12.16
N SER A 56 12.11 -4.91 11.63
CA SER A 56 11.86 -4.66 10.21
C SER A 56 11.83 -3.17 9.86
N CYS A 57 11.57 -2.30 10.84
CA CYS A 57 11.42 -0.85 10.66
C CYS A 57 12.50 -0.08 11.44
N SER A 58 13.69 -0.67 11.62
CA SER A 58 14.74 -0.11 12.46
C SER A 58 15.20 1.27 11.97
N ALA A 59 15.35 1.45 10.65
CA ALA A 59 15.77 2.72 10.07
C ALA A 59 14.70 3.81 10.24
N TRP A 60 13.42 3.44 10.17
CA TRP A 60 12.34 4.36 10.50
C TRP A 60 12.40 4.77 11.98
N ILE A 61 12.51 3.82 12.90
CA ILE A 61 12.53 4.10 14.34
C ILE A 61 13.74 4.98 14.72
N GLU A 62 14.92 4.70 14.16
CA GLU A 62 16.13 5.49 14.41
C GLU A 62 16.02 6.93 13.90
N SER A 63 15.35 7.12 12.76
CA SER A 63 15.18 8.46 12.18
C SER A 63 14.07 9.28 12.86
N ASP A 64 12.98 8.65 13.29
CA ASP A 64 11.82 9.34 13.85
C ASP A 64 10.96 8.42 14.74
N LEU A 65 11.45 8.22 15.97
CA LEU A 65 10.77 7.43 17.01
C LEU A 65 9.40 8.00 17.41
N SER A 66 9.21 9.32 17.37
CA SER A 66 7.93 9.95 17.72
C SER A 66 6.82 9.52 16.76
N SER A 67 7.10 9.55 15.45
CA SER A 67 6.13 9.09 14.44
C SER A 67 5.79 7.60 14.54
N TRP A 68 6.71 6.78 15.06
CA TRP A 68 6.44 5.37 15.34
C TRP A 68 5.37 5.26 16.42
N TYR A 69 5.53 5.95 17.55
CA TYR A 69 4.55 5.91 18.63
C TYR A 69 3.21 6.54 18.22
N GLU A 70 3.21 7.65 17.49
CA GLU A 70 1.97 8.27 16.96
C GLU A 70 1.20 7.30 16.05
N ALA A 71 1.90 6.57 15.17
CA ALA A 71 1.27 5.57 14.31
C ALA A 71 0.69 4.42 15.14
N TRP A 72 1.40 3.94 16.16
CA TRP A 72 0.93 2.88 17.04
C TRP A 72 -0.26 3.28 17.92
N ASP A 73 -0.31 4.52 18.40
CA ASP A 73 -1.43 5.06 19.19
C ASP A 73 -2.74 5.08 18.39
N ALA A 74 -2.66 5.20 17.07
CA ALA A 74 -3.82 5.15 16.19
C ALA A 74 -4.31 3.73 15.88
N ILE A 75 -3.52 2.69 16.19
CA ILE A 75 -3.84 1.30 15.82
C ILE A 75 -4.81 0.69 16.83
N PRO A 76 -5.98 0.18 16.40
CA PRO A 76 -6.91 -0.55 17.26
C PRO A 76 -6.43 -1.99 17.47
N LEU A 77 -5.28 -2.18 18.14
CA LEU A 77 -4.59 -3.47 18.24
C LEU A 77 -5.46 -4.58 18.82
N GLY A 78 -6.28 -4.28 19.84
CA GLY A 78 -7.19 -5.26 20.43
C GLY A 78 -8.20 -5.82 19.43
N HIS A 79 -8.76 -4.96 18.58
CA HIS A 79 -9.67 -5.37 17.51
C HIS A 79 -8.96 -6.22 16.47
N ILE A 80 -7.75 -5.83 16.04
CA ILE A 80 -6.95 -6.61 15.10
C ILE A 80 -6.62 -7.98 15.68
N LEU A 81 -6.18 -8.03 16.94
CA LEU A 81 -5.82 -9.26 17.61
C LEU A 81 -7.01 -10.22 17.73
N TRP A 82 -8.20 -9.69 18.02
CA TRP A 82 -9.44 -10.49 18.06
C TRP A 82 -9.70 -11.17 16.71
N HIS A 83 -9.71 -10.42 15.60
CA HIS A 83 -9.92 -10.99 14.26
C HIS A 83 -8.81 -11.94 13.83
N VAL A 84 -7.55 -11.64 14.18
CA VAL A 84 -6.44 -12.56 13.89
C VAL A 84 -6.58 -13.88 14.65
N GLN A 85 -7.10 -13.86 15.88
CA GLN A 85 -7.34 -15.08 16.67
C GLN A 85 -8.38 -16.01 16.03
N GLU A 86 -9.32 -15.50 15.25
CA GLU A 86 -10.27 -16.33 14.50
C GLU A 86 -9.58 -17.21 13.46
N LEU A 87 -8.38 -16.84 13.01
CA LEU A 87 -7.55 -17.62 12.10
C LEU A 87 -6.68 -18.68 12.81
N SER A 88 -6.81 -18.82 14.13
CA SER A 88 -6.05 -19.78 14.93
C SER A 88 -6.23 -21.22 14.41
N GLY A 89 -5.14 -21.98 14.38
CA GLY A 89 -5.10 -23.34 13.82
C GLY A 89 -5.12 -23.40 12.29
N LYS A 90 -5.27 -22.27 11.58
CA LYS A 90 -5.17 -22.17 10.12
C LYS A 90 -4.01 -21.31 9.64
N SER A 91 -3.63 -20.30 10.41
CA SER A 91 -2.51 -19.41 10.11
C SER A 91 -1.57 -19.28 11.31
N HIS A 92 -0.33 -18.85 11.04
CA HIS A 92 0.63 -18.59 12.12
C HIS A 92 0.35 -17.21 12.74
N MET A 93 -0.19 -17.21 13.97
CA MET A 93 -0.73 -16.00 14.64
C MET A 93 0.24 -14.82 14.71
N ARG A 94 1.52 -15.08 15.02
CA ARG A 94 2.57 -14.05 15.03
C ARG A 94 2.70 -13.34 13.69
N HIS A 95 2.72 -14.09 12.59
CA HIS A 95 2.91 -13.53 11.25
C HIS A 95 1.64 -12.84 10.74
N ALA A 96 0.47 -13.40 11.04
CA ALA A 96 -0.81 -12.80 10.72
C ALA A 96 -0.99 -11.46 11.42
N LEU A 97 -0.70 -11.39 12.72
CA LEU A 97 -0.75 -10.15 13.49
C LEU A 97 0.28 -9.14 12.98
N ALA A 98 1.53 -9.56 12.77
CA ALA A 98 2.58 -8.67 12.26
C ALA A 98 2.19 -8.06 10.90
N GLY A 99 1.66 -8.85 9.97
CA GLY A 99 1.21 -8.37 8.67
C GLY A 99 0.04 -7.38 8.76
N ALA A 100 -0.99 -7.71 9.55
CA ALA A 100 -2.15 -6.86 9.73
C ALA A 100 -1.77 -5.50 10.36
N VAL A 101 -0.96 -5.54 11.42
CA VAL A 101 -0.47 -4.32 12.09
C VAL A 101 0.44 -3.52 11.16
N TYR A 102 1.31 -4.17 10.38
CA TYR A 102 2.19 -3.47 9.44
C TYR A 102 1.42 -2.65 8.41
N LEU A 103 0.34 -3.18 7.84
CA LEU A 103 -0.49 -2.43 6.91
C LEU A 103 -1.08 -1.16 7.57
N MET A 104 -1.50 -1.26 8.83
CA MET A 104 -1.99 -0.11 9.58
C MET A 104 -0.87 0.90 9.89
N LEU A 105 0.34 0.42 10.22
CA LEU A 105 1.50 1.27 10.44
C LEU A 105 1.85 2.07 9.19
N VAL A 106 1.87 1.43 8.02
CA VAL A 106 2.12 2.12 6.74
C VAL A 106 1.05 3.18 6.48
N TYR A 107 -0.22 2.87 6.78
CA TYR A 107 -1.32 3.82 6.63
C TYR A 107 -1.17 5.05 7.55
N TYR A 108 -1.01 4.84 8.87
CA TYR A 108 -0.97 5.94 9.84
C TYR A 108 0.33 6.74 9.81
N SER A 109 1.45 6.12 9.43
CA SER A 109 2.73 6.82 9.25
C SER A 109 2.83 7.61 7.95
N LYS A 110 1.77 7.65 7.14
CA LYS A 110 1.75 8.28 5.81
C LYS A 110 2.80 7.70 4.86
N GLY A 111 2.98 6.38 4.92
CA GLY A 111 3.79 5.63 3.96
C GLY A 111 5.23 5.33 4.39
N LYS A 112 5.58 5.48 5.68
CA LYS A 112 6.85 4.94 6.19
C LYS A 112 6.78 3.41 6.18
N LYS A 113 7.86 2.78 5.75
CA LYS A 113 7.90 1.34 5.42
C LYS A 113 9.05 0.66 6.15
N ALA A 114 9.02 -0.66 6.16
CA ALA A 114 10.12 -1.50 6.57
C ALA A 114 11.39 -1.20 5.75
N ASP A 115 12.54 -1.49 6.35
CA ASP A 115 13.89 -1.25 5.83
C ASP A 115 14.14 -2.00 4.51
N LYS A 116 13.39 -3.09 4.29
CA LYS A 116 13.51 -3.91 3.09
C LYS A 116 12.79 -3.26 1.91
N GLU A 117 13.58 -2.87 0.90
CA GLU A 117 13.04 -2.43 -0.38
C GLU A 117 12.32 -3.55 -1.14
N ILE A 118 11.22 -3.19 -1.79
CA ILE A 118 10.44 -4.09 -2.65
C ILE A 118 11.03 -4.05 -4.05
N SER A 119 11.21 -5.22 -4.68
CA SER A 119 11.70 -5.29 -6.05
C SER A 119 10.82 -4.51 -7.02
N TYR A 120 11.45 -3.68 -7.86
CA TYR A 120 10.79 -2.96 -8.95
C TYR A 120 9.92 -3.87 -9.84
N SER A 121 10.38 -5.10 -10.09
CA SER A 121 9.64 -6.09 -10.89
C SER A 121 8.31 -6.50 -10.25
N PHE A 122 8.24 -6.53 -8.92
CA PHE A 122 7.01 -6.79 -8.18
C PHE A 122 6.09 -5.57 -8.21
N LEU A 123 6.63 -4.37 -7.96
CA LEU A 123 5.85 -3.12 -8.04
C LEU A 123 5.18 -2.96 -9.41
N ARG A 124 5.92 -3.22 -10.49
CA ARG A 124 5.38 -3.18 -11.86
C ARG A 124 4.26 -4.21 -12.09
N ARG A 125 4.35 -5.40 -11.48
CA ARG A 125 3.28 -6.41 -11.57
C ARG A 125 2.03 -5.96 -10.82
N VAL A 126 2.19 -5.36 -9.64
CA VAL A 126 1.09 -4.78 -8.86
C VAL A 126 0.42 -3.67 -9.66
N GLN A 127 1.18 -2.69 -10.16
CA GLN A 127 0.67 -1.61 -11.02
C GLN A 127 -0.10 -2.13 -12.25
N LYS A 128 0.45 -3.15 -12.92
CA LYS A 128 -0.24 -3.77 -14.06
C LYS A 128 -1.54 -4.49 -13.66
N ALA A 129 -1.55 -5.17 -12.51
CA ALA A 129 -2.68 -5.98 -12.05
C ALA A 129 -3.80 -5.14 -11.45
N GLU A 130 -3.45 -4.14 -10.64
CA GLU A 130 -4.39 -3.19 -10.06
C GLU A 130 -4.87 -2.16 -11.09
N GLY A 131 -4.21 -2.13 -12.26
CA GLY A 131 -4.33 -1.07 -13.24
C GLY A 131 -3.70 0.19 -12.64
N ASP A 132 -2.71 0.78 -13.31
CA ASP A 132 -2.39 2.16 -13.02
C ASP A 132 -3.65 2.96 -13.37
N LEU A 133 -4.57 3.16 -12.42
CA LEU A 133 -5.77 3.98 -12.60
C LEU A 133 -5.36 5.29 -13.25
N SER A 134 -4.27 5.89 -12.76
CA SER A 134 -3.63 7.07 -13.32
C SER A 134 -3.09 6.86 -14.75
N THR A 135 -2.22 5.90 -15.05
CA THR A 135 -1.61 5.76 -16.39
C THR A 135 -2.60 5.27 -17.45
N GLN A 136 -3.56 4.42 -17.08
CA GLN A 136 -4.64 3.98 -17.97
C GLN A 136 -5.65 5.10 -18.22
N GLN A 137 -5.97 5.93 -17.21
CA GLN A 137 -6.81 7.12 -17.39
C GLN A 137 -6.09 8.22 -18.16
N LEU A 138 -4.80 8.51 -17.87
CA LEU A 138 -3.98 9.47 -18.62
C LEU A 138 -3.86 9.05 -20.09
N GLY A 139 -3.46 7.81 -20.36
CA GLY A 139 -3.34 7.32 -21.73
C GLY A 139 -4.70 7.26 -22.46
N ARG A 140 -5.81 7.04 -21.74
CA ARG A 140 -7.16 7.13 -22.30
C ARG A 140 -7.56 8.57 -22.60
N GLN A 141 -7.24 9.50 -21.71
CA GLN A 141 -7.60 10.91 -21.85
C GLN A 141 -6.76 11.58 -22.95
N GLU A 142 -5.46 11.32 -23.00
CA GLU A 142 -4.59 11.70 -24.12
C GLU A 142 -5.11 11.14 -25.45
N ALA A 143 -5.51 9.86 -25.49
CA ALA A 143 -6.08 9.26 -26.70
C ALA A 143 -7.42 9.90 -27.12
N ILE A 144 -8.23 10.38 -26.17
CA ILE A 144 -9.47 11.11 -26.44
C ILE A 144 -9.16 12.50 -27.00
N GLU A 145 -8.25 13.26 -26.38
CA GLU A 145 -7.87 14.60 -26.85
C GLU A 145 -7.26 14.56 -28.26
N ILE A 146 -6.30 13.66 -28.50
CA ILE A 146 -5.75 13.44 -29.85
C ILE A 146 -6.86 12.98 -30.82
N GLY A 147 -7.81 12.17 -30.36
CA GLY A 147 -8.97 11.75 -31.14
C GLY A 147 -9.88 12.91 -31.56
N LYS A 148 -10.08 13.91 -30.70
CA LYS A 148 -10.82 15.14 -30.99
C LYS A 148 -10.09 15.99 -32.02
N GLU A 149 -8.77 16.19 -31.86
CA GLU A 149 -7.95 16.89 -32.85
C GLU A 149 -8.06 16.24 -34.24
N PHE A 150 -8.04 14.91 -34.32
CA PHE A 150 -8.26 14.21 -35.59
C PHE A 150 -9.65 14.42 -36.17
N LEU A 151 -10.70 14.52 -35.35
CA LEU A 151 -12.05 14.82 -35.81
C LEU A 151 -12.14 16.24 -36.36
N GLU A 152 -11.51 17.21 -35.70
CA GLU A 152 -11.43 18.60 -36.14
C GLU A 152 -10.69 18.74 -37.47
N VAL A 153 -9.48 18.16 -37.56
CA VAL A 153 -8.71 18.14 -38.81
C VAL A 153 -9.51 17.46 -39.92
N LYS A 154 -10.12 16.30 -39.65
CA LYS A 154 -10.93 15.61 -40.66
C LYS A 154 -12.13 16.45 -41.14
N SER A 155 -12.70 17.29 -40.27
CA SER A 155 -13.84 18.13 -40.61
C SER A 155 -13.48 19.32 -41.51
N SER A 156 -12.24 19.81 -41.43
CA SER A 156 -11.75 20.95 -42.22
C SER A 156 -11.18 20.54 -43.60
N MET A 157 -11.02 19.24 -43.85
CA MET A 157 -10.45 18.71 -45.09
C MET A 157 -11.52 18.37 -46.14
N SER A 158 -11.13 18.47 -47.42
CA SER A 158 -12.02 18.10 -48.51
C SER A 158 -12.06 16.58 -48.74
N ARG A 159 -13.05 16.12 -49.52
CA ARG A 159 -13.35 14.70 -49.69
C ARG A 159 -12.19 13.99 -50.41
N GLY A 160 -11.55 13.04 -49.74
CA GLY A 160 -10.45 12.22 -50.29
C GLY A 160 -9.06 12.56 -49.76
N GLU A 161 -8.87 13.72 -49.13
CA GLU A 161 -7.56 14.16 -48.64
C GLU A 161 -7.14 13.52 -47.29
N TRP A 162 -8.10 12.97 -46.56
CA TRP A 162 -7.90 12.41 -45.22
C TRP A 162 -6.88 11.25 -45.18
N LEU A 163 -7.03 10.27 -46.09
CA LEU A 163 -6.17 9.08 -46.10
C LEU A 163 -4.70 9.41 -46.42
N PRO A 164 -4.40 10.23 -47.45
CA PRO A 164 -3.06 10.75 -47.69
C PRO A 164 -2.50 11.51 -46.48
N TRP A 165 -3.27 12.40 -45.87
CA TRP A 165 -2.83 13.19 -44.73
C TRP A 165 -2.46 12.34 -43.51
N VAL A 166 -3.24 11.29 -43.20
CA VAL A 166 -2.90 10.38 -42.09
C VAL A 166 -1.58 9.66 -42.34
N ARG A 167 -1.32 9.23 -43.58
CA ARG A 167 -0.07 8.50 -43.92
C ARG A 167 1.16 9.40 -43.85
N GLU A 168 1.02 10.67 -44.20
CA GLU A 168 2.15 11.58 -44.37
C GLU A 168 2.38 12.49 -43.14
N LYS A 169 1.33 12.87 -42.41
CA LYS A 169 1.39 13.96 -41.42
C LYS A 169 0.94 13.58 -40.01
N ALA A 170 0.12 12.54 -39.83
CA ALA A 170 -0.42 12.23 -38.50
C ALA A 170 0.64 11.64 -37.54
N GLY A 171 1.71 11.02 -38.03
CA GLY A 171 2.69 10.34 -37.16
C GLY A 171 2.18 9.07 -36.48
N PHE A 172 0.96 8.62 -36.80
CA PHE A 172 0.32 7.42 -36.25
C PHE A 172 -0.16 6.48 -37.36
N SER A 173 -0.31 5.19 -37.02
CA SER A 173 -0.94 4.23 -37.92
C SER A 173 -2.42 4.58 -38.14
N TYR A 174 -2.96 4.25 -39.32
CA TYR A 174 -4.37 4.47 -39.63
C TYR A 174 -5.32 3.80 -38.62
N GLY A 175 -4.97 2.60 -38.14
CA GLY A 175 -5.74 1.89 -37.10
C GLY A 175 -5.74 2.61 -35.75
N THR A 176 -4.61 3.22 -35.37
CA THR A 176 -4.50 4.04 -34.15
C THR A 176 -5.37 5.28 -34.25
N VAL A 177 -5.30 6.00 -35.38
CA VAL A 177 -6.12 7.18 -35.64
C VAL A 177 -7.62 6.85 -35.55
N GLN A 178 -8.07 5.78 -36.21
CA GLN A 178 -9.47 5.35 -36.12
C GLN A 178 -9.90 4.98 -34.70
N ARG A 179 -9.03 4.29 -33.94
CA ARG A 179 -9.30 3.94 -32.54
C ARG A 179 -9.47 5.19 -31.68
N TYR A 180 -8.61 6.19 -31.81
CA TYR A 180 -8.66 7.42 -31.02
C TYR A 180 -9.89 8.26 -31.36
N MET A 181 -10.19 8.44 -32.65
CA MET A 181 -11.42 9.13 -33.08
C MET A 181 -12.70 8.44 -32.58
N ARG A 182 -12.71 7.10 -32.48
CA ARG A 182 -13.82 6.36 -31.91
C ARG A 182 -13.95 6.63 -30.41
N MET A 183 -12.84 6.60 -29.67
CA MET A 183 -12.81 6.89 -28.23
C MET A 183 -13.28 8.33 -27.94
N ALA A 184 -12.92 9.30 -28.78
CA ALA A 184 -13.40 10.67 -28.68
C ALA A 184 -14.93 10.77 -28.86
N ARG A 185 -15.48 10.14 -29.90
CA ARG A 185 -16.95 10.11 -30.12
C ARG A 185 -17.70 9.42 -28.98
N GLU A 186 -17.16 8.33 -28.45
CA GLU A 186 -17.73 7.61 -27.30
C GLU A 186 -17.73 8.49 -26.05
N ALA A 187 -16.68 9.31 -25.84
CA ALA A 187 -16.61 10.24 -24.73
C ALA A 187 -17.61 11.41 -24.87
N ASP A 188 -17.73 11.98 -26.06
CA ASP A 188 -18.70 13.06 -26.33
C ASP A 188 -20.15 12.59 -26.18
N ALA A 189 -20.44 11.34 -26.56
CA ALA A 189 -21.77 10.73 -26.42
C ALA A 189 -22.17 10.42 -24.96
N VAL A 190 -21.20 10.27 -24.05
CA VAL A 190 -21.44 10.07 -22.61
C VAL A 190 -21.60 11.41 -21.88
N ALA A 191 -21.11 12.50 -22.46
CA ALA A 191 -21.19 13.85 -21.89
C ALA A 191 -22.45 14.64 -22.30
N ALA A 192 -23.25 14.12 -23.26
CA ALA A 192 -24.49 14.70 -23.77
C ALA A 192 -25.73 14.07 -23.11
#